data_AF-A0A915UV95-F1
#
_entry.id   AF-A0A915UV95-F1
#
_cell.length_a   1.000
_cell.length_b   1.000
_cell.length_c   1.000
_cell.angle_alpha   90.00
_cell.angle_beta   90.00
_cell.angle_gamma   90.00
#
_symmetry.space_group_name_H-M   'P 1'
#
loop_
_entity.id
_entity.type
_entity.pdbx_description
1 polymer ?
#
loop_
_entity_poly.entity_id
_entity_poly.type
_entity_poly.pdbx_seq_one_letter_code
_entity_poly.pdbx_strand_id
1 'polypeptide(L)'
;MKRWLVVSAFSALVALSTLVGASAQGVTQSFTYQGYLRQGGAPLNNPSQSMRFRIFATATDTTVLWDSGALTVNVSNGLFTVQLNPPASIWTGADRYLEIQVGSTTLTPRVLIRATPYANTATQLNMFQSGTNNADRMVITHSPAFPNWGLQYQDVGDKFNFVAGSASIMTVDMSMGRVGIGTSTPAHALDVSGDVRWSGVLQGGSVPWARITGAPSFLGGSGTANRIALFTAANTLGDSVIFQSGSNIGIGTTNPTYPLEVSGGMLVNSSTGHLRIGFPSSANQWFFATDGGGANLQLWENAANAIRMYFRAGGNVGIGTTSPIAPLSFASTTGNKISLWGSNASAHYGFGIQANLLQIYTDWNGADIAFGYGSSASFTETMRVKGNGNVGIGTNAPAAKLHVNGTARVNVLEITGADFAEKFPTTDEVQPGMVVEIDPDNPGNLRLARGAYNKRVAGIVAGANGLSKGIVLGNLEGSENHSPIAISGRVWVYADATEHAIVPGDFLTTAERPGYAMKATDLQQAQGAILGKAMTRLEKGQTGFVLVLVNLQ
;
A
#
# COMPACT_ATOMS: atom_id res chain seq x y z
N MET A 1 -32.52 -20.38 -67.31
CA MET A 1 -32.60 -19.60 -68.57
C MET A 1 -34.02 -19.09 -68.76
N LYS A 2 -34.12 -17.83 -69.18
CA LYS A 2 -35.20 -17.19 -69.98
C LYS A 2 -36.61 -17.06 -69.38
N ARG A 3 -36.90 -15.81 -69.01
CA ARG A 3 -38.20 -15.11 -69.08
C ARG A 3 -38.83 -15.27 -70.47
N TRP A 4 -40.16 -15.36 -70.55
CA TRP A 4 -40.96 -14.80 -71.65
C TRP A 4 -42.30 -14.26 -71.13
N LEU A 5 -42.71 -13.15 -71.74
CA LEU A 5 -43.88 -12.31 -71.52
C LEU A 5 -44.91 -12.57 -72.65
N VAL A 6 -46.04 -11.84 -72.61
CA VAL A 6 -47.04 -11.57 -73.70
C VAL A 6 -48.29 -12.49 -73.64
N VAL A 7 -49.44 -12.04 -73.08
CA VAL A 7 -50.52 -11.15 -73.60
C VAL A 7 -51.41 -11.82 -74.66
N SER A 8 -52.73 -11.87 -74.42
CA SER A 8 -53.77 -11.53 -75.43
C SER A 8 -55.20 -11.72 -74.90
N ALA A 9 -56.11 -10.96 -75.50
CA ALA A 9 -57.46 -10.63 -75.06
C ALA A 9 -58.55 -11.35 -75.88
N PHE A 10 -59.81 -10.96 -75.59
CA PHE A 10 -61.03 -11.03 -76.40
C PHE A 10 -62.06 -12.17 -76.17
N SER A 11 -63.13 -11.80 -75.45
CA SER A 11 -64.55 -11.82 -75.84
C SER A 11 -65.24 -13.13 -76.26
N ALA A 12 -66.29 -13.53 -75.52
CA ALA A 12 -67.54 -14.05 -76.10
C ALA A 12 -68.70 -14.08 -75.09
N LEU A 13 -69.90 -13.95 -75.65
CA LEU A 13 -71.20 -13.66 -75.08
C LEU A 13 -72.02 -14.96 -74.86
N VAL A 14 -72.87 -14.99 -73.82
CA VAL A 14 -74.14 -15.76 -73.65
C VAL A 14 -74.12 -17.30 -73.57
N ALA A 15 -74.68 -17.82 -72.46
CA ALA A 15 -75.66 -18.93 -72.31
C ALA A 15 -75.43 -19.61 -70.95
N LEU A 16 -76.19 -19.32 -69.89
CA LEU A 16 -77.49 -19.91 -69.53
C LEU A 16 -77.47 -21.44 -69.28
N SER A 17 -77.85 -21.82 -68.06
CA SER A 17 -78.17 -23.18 -67.53
C SER A 17 -76.97 -24.11 -67.28
N THR A 18 -76.73 -24.65 -66.09
CA THR A 18 -77.65 -25.42 -65.24
C THR A 18 -77.23 -25.37 -63.76
N LEU A 19 -78.18 -25.05 -62.87
CA LEU A 19 -78.08 -25.37 -61.44
C LEU A 19 -78.17 -26.90 -61.29
N VAL A 20 -77.11 -27.54 -60.82
CA VAL A 20 -77.23 -28.87 -60.23
C VAL A 20 -77.47 -28.67 -58.73
N GLY A 21 -78.75 -28.58 -58.36
CA GLY A 21 -79.16 -28.77 -56.98
C GLY A 21 -78.78 -30.19 -56.58
N ALA A 22 -77.88 -30.33 -55.61
CA ALA A 22 -77.55 -31.61 -55.01
C ALA A 22 -78.85 -32.19 -54.43
N SER A 23 -79.37 -33.23 -55.08
CA SER A 23 -80.48 -34.00 -54.57
C SER A 23 -80.02 -34.75 -53.32
N ALA A 24 -80.70 -34.52 -52.20
CA ALA A 24 -80.63 -35.42 -51.07
C ALA A 24 -81.09 -36.79 -51.55
N GLN A 25 -80.16 -37.73 -51.70
CA GLN A 25 -80.50 -39.12 -52.02
C GLN A 25 -81.23 -39.71 -50.83
N GLY A 26 -82.55 -39.85 -50.97
CA GLY A 26 -83.36 -40.58 -50.01
C GLY A 26 -82.90 -42.03 -49.98
N VAL A 27 -82.41 -42.48 -48.83
CA VAL A 27 -82.09 -43.89 -48.57
C VAL A 27 -83.41 -44.60 -48.24
N THR A 28 -83.68 -45.75 -48.89
CA THR A 28 -84.77 -46.65 -48.48
C THR A 28 -84.56 -47.07 -47.04
N GLN A 29 -85.39 -46.55 -46.13
CA GLN A 29 -85.38 -46.97 -44.75
C GLN A 29 -86.67 -47.72 -44.46
N SER A 30 -86.55 -49.04 -44.33
CA SER A 30 -87.64 -49.85 -43.83
C SER A 30 -87.98 -49.43 -42.42
N PHE A 31 -89.26 -49.34 -42.11
CA PHE A 31 -89.72 -49.13 -40.74
C PHE A 31 -90.62 -50.29 -40.32
N THR A 32 -90.68 -50.53 -39.01
CA THR A 32 -91.51 -51.58 -38.44
C THR A 32 -92.87 -50.98 -38.07
N TYR A 33 -93.95 -51.62 -38.50
CA TYR A 33 -95.31 -51.32 -38.08
C TYR A 33 -95.86 -52.48 -37.23
N GLN A 34 -96.49 -52.14 -36.10
CA GLN A 34 -97.08 -53.10 -35.17
C GLN A 34 -98.55 -52.74 -34.96
N GLY A 35 -99.41 -53.75 -34.85
CA GLY A 35 -100.84 -53.54 -34.65
C GLY A 35 -101.55 -54.71 -33.97
N TYR A 36 -102.81 -54.48 -33.60
CA TYR A 36 -103.69 -55.47 -32.96
C TYR A 36 -104.99 -55.67 -33.77
N LEU A 37 -105.28 -56.90 -34.20
CA LEU A 37 -106.44 -57.28 -35.00
C LEU A 37 -107.48 -58.06 -34.20
N ARG A 38 -108.75 -57.78 -34.45
CA ARG A 38 -109.90 -58.51 -33.89
C ARG A 38 -110.85 -58.93 -35.00
N GLN A 39 -111.45 -60.12 -34.89
CA GLN A 39 -112.53 -60.60 -35.74
C GLN A 39 -113.72 -61.01 -34.86
N GLY A 40 -114.91 -60.45 -35.12
CA GLY A 40 -116.09 -60.72 -34.29
C GLY A 40 -115.93 -60.31 -32.81
N GLY A 41 -115.06 -59.34 -32.51
CA GLY A 41 -114.77 -58.88 -31.15
C GLY A 41 -113.67 -59.65 -30.41
N ALA A 42 -113.30 -60.85 -30.88
CA ALA A 42 -112.19 -61.64 -30.34
C ALA A 42 -110.86 -61.34 -31.05
N PRO A 43 -109.70 -61.48 -30.37
CA PRO A 43 -108.39 -61.36 -31.01
C PRO A 43 -108.23 -62.36 -32.15
N LEU A 44 -107.77 -61.89 -33.31
CA LEU A 44 -107.53 -62.78 -34.44
C LEU A 44 -106.27 -63.63 -34.19
N ASN A 45 -106.37 -64.95 -34.40
CA ASN A 45 -105.22 -65.84 -34.37
C ASN A 45 -105.15 -66.60 -35.70
N ASN A 46 -104.30 -66.12 -36.61
CA ASN A 46 -104.12 -66.69 -37.94
C ASN A 46 -102.64 -66.54 -38.35
N PRO A 47 -101.88 -67.65 -38.43
CA PRO A 47 -100.46 -67.59 -38.75
C PRO A 47 -100.15 -67.24 -40.21
N SER A 48 -101.17 -67.14 -41.07
CA SER A 48 -101.02 -66.76 -42.48
C SER A 48 -102.13 -65.79 -42.90
N GLN A 49 -102.31 -64.72 -42.13
CA GLN A 49 -103.29 -63.70 -42.46
C GLN A 49 -102.81 -62.87 -43.66
N SER A 50 -103.57 -62.89 -44.75
CA SER A 50 -103.31 -61.99 -45.89
C SER A 50 -103.64 -60.56 -45.49
N MET A 51 -102.63 -59.68 -45.53
CA MET A 51 -102.75 -58.25 -45.27
C MET A 51 -102.07 -57.42 -46.35
N ARG A 52 -102.60 -56.24 -46.66
CA ARG A 52 -102.03 -55.32 -47.65
C ARG A 52 -101.97 -53.92 -47.06
N PHE A 53 -100.82 -53.27 -47.19
CA PHE A 53 -100.53 -51.96 -46.62
C PHE A 53 -100.35 -50.95 -47.75
N ARG A 54 -101.04 -49.82 -47.63
CA ARG A 54 -100.96 -48.74 -48.61
C ARG A 54 -100.69 -47.42 -47.93
N ILE A 55 -99.83 -46.61 -48.52
CA ILE A 55 -99.55 -45.25 -48.04
C ILE A 55 -100.22 -44.24 -48.95
N PHE A 56 -100.86 -43.26 -48.33
CA PHE A 56 -101.57 -42.16 -48.98
C PHE A 56 -101.04 -40.81 -48.49
N ALA A 57 -101.23 -39.78 -49.32
CA ALA A 57 -100.93 -38.41 -48.95
C ALA A 57 -101.87 -37.87 -47.85
N THR A 58 -103.14 -38.32 -47.83
CA THR A 58 -104.16 -37.85 -46.89
C THR A 58 -105.04 -39.01 -46.37
N ALA A 59 -105.86 -38.72 -45.37
CA ALA A 59 -106.73 -39.72 -44.73
C ALA A 59 -107.87 -40.26 -45.63
N THR A 60 -108.28 -39.54 -46.69
CA THR A 60 -109.47 -39.85 -47.51
C THR A 60 -109.20 -39.98 -49.01
N ASP A 61 -107.98 -39.74 -49.48
CA ASP A 61 -107.64 -39.80 -50.92
C ASP A 61 -107.73 -41.23 -51.49
N THR A 62 -108.05 -41.35 -52.77
CA THR A 62 -108.08 -42.62 -53.53
C THR A 62 -106.75 -42.98 -54.18
N THR A 63 -105.79 -42.04 -54.26
CA THR A 63 -104.50 -42.24 -54.94
C THR A 63 -103.45 -42.87 -54.02
N VAL A 64 -103.02 -44.09 -54.35
CA VAL A 64 -102.02 -44.84 -53.58
C VAL A 64 -100.60 -44.37 -53.94
N LEU A 65 -99.84 -43.89 -52.95
CA LEU A 65 -98.43 -43.50 -53.13
C LEU A 65 -97.47 -44.69 -53.07
N TRP A 66 -97.82 -45.69 -52.26
CA TRP A 66 -97.09 -46.94 -52.18
C TRP A 66 -98.02 -48.06 -51.75
N ASP A 67 -97.80 -49.26 -52.29
CA ASP A 67 -98.59 -50.44 -52.01
C ASP A 67 -97.66 -51.63 -51.78
N SER A 68 -97.82 -52.33 -50.67
CA SER A 68 -97.00 -53.49 -50.31
C SER A 68 -97.30 -54.75 -51.14
N GLY A 69 -98.41 -54.79 -51.87
CA GLY A 69 -99.02 -56.04 -52.33
C GLY A 69 -99.63 -56.83 -51.16
N ALA A 70 -100.24 -57.99 -51.46
CA ALA A 70 -100.71 -58.91 -50.43
C ALA A 70 -99.50 -59.57 -49.75
N LEU A 71 -99.31 -59.27 -48.46
CA LEU A 71 -98.31 -59.87 -47.59
C LEU A 71 -98.97 -60.93 -46.72
N THR A 72 -98.28 -62.05 -46.51
CA THR A 72 -98.67 -63.05 -45.51
C THR A 72 -98.11 -62.62 -44.16
N VAL A 73 -98.97 -62.22 -43.24
CA VAL A 73 -98.59 -61.72 -41.91
C VAL A 73 -99.02 -62.74 -40.86
N ASN A 74 -98.10 -63.13 -39.99
CA ASN A 74 -98.42 -63.95 -38.83
C ASN A 74 -99.12 -63.08 -37.77
N VAL A 75 -100.38 -63.39 -37.47
CA VAL A 75 -101.16 -62.72 -36.42
C VAL A 75 -101.38 -63.70 -35.29
N SER A 76 -100.80 -63.42 -34.13
CA SER A 76 -100.91 -64.27 -32.94
C SER A 76 -101.54 -63.48 -31.80
N ASN A 77 -102.65 -64.00 -31.26
CA ASN A 77 -103.41 -63.36 -30.19
C ASN A 77 -103.75 -61.88 -30.48
N GLY A 78 -104.11 -61.59 -31.73
CA GLY A 78 -104.39 -60.25 -32.25
C GLY A 78 -103.15 -59.44 -32.65
N LEU A 79 -101.96 -59.70 -32.09
CA LEU A 79 -100.77 -58.92 -32.39
C LEU A 79 -100.12 -59.33 -33.71
N PHE A 80 -99.66 -58.34 -34.46
CA PHE A 80 -98.80 -58.54 -35.61
C PHE A 80 -97.70 -57.47 -35.67
N THR A 81 -96.59 -57.85 -36.30
CA THR A 81 -95.50 -56.94 -36.65
C THR A 81 -95.16 -57.16 -38.12
N VAL A 82 -95.01 -56.08 -38.87
CA VAL A 82 -94.62 -56.11 -40.28
C VAL A 82 -93.56 -55.05 -40.54
N GLN A 83 -92.58 -55.38 -41.36
CA GLN A 83 -91.61 -54.42 -41.84
C GLN A 83 -92.08 -53.88 -43.19
N LEU A 84 -92.26 -52.57 -43.28
CA LEU A 84 -92.69 -51.87 -44.50
C LEU A 84 -91.49 -51.13 -45.07
N ASN A 85 -91.24 -51.27 -46.37
CA ASN A 85 -90.11 -50.66 -47.05
C ASN A 85 -90.54 -49.86 -48.28
N PRO A 86 -91.29 -48.76 -48.10
CA PRO A 86 -91.59 -47.86 -49.20
C PRO A 86 -90.33 -47.18 -49.74
N PRO A 87 -90.30 -46.81 -51.03
CA PRO A 87 -89.16 -46.11 -51.62
C PRO A 87 -89.00 -44.72 -50.99
N ALA A 88 -87.76 -44.24 -50.91
CA ALA A 88 -87.48 -42.96 -50.27
C ALA A 88 -88.18 -41.76 -50.93
N SER A 89 -88.59 -41.89 -52.20
CA SER A 89 -89.32 -40.87 -52.95
C SER A 89 -90.64 -40.45 -52.31
N ILE A 90 -91.26 -41.28 -51.47
CA ILE A 90 -92.54 -40.91 -50.83
C ILE A 90 -92.34 -40.08 -49.54
N TRP A 91 -91.12 -40.02 -48.99
CA TRP A 91 -90.81 -39.33 -47.74
C TRP A 91 -90.32 -37.90 -47.98
N THR A 92 -91.28 -36.99 -48.20
CA THR A 92 -90.99 -35.58 -48.52
C THR A 92 -91.04 -34.63 -47.31
N GLY A 93 -91.19 -35.17 -46.09
CA GLY A 93 -91.40 -34.38 -44.87
C GLY A 93 -92.86 -33.94 -44.62
N ALA A 94 -93.80 -34.23 -45.53
CA ALA A 94 -95.23 -34.02 -45.33
C ALA A 94 -95.91 -35.26 -44.70
N ASP A 95 -97.07 -35.07 -44.05
CA ASP A 95 -97.85 -36.14 -43.41
C ASP A 95 -98.15 -37.31 -44.38
N ARG A 96 -98.12 -38.54 -43.85
CA ARG A 96 -98.43 -39.78 -44.59
C ARG A 96 -99.37 -40.66 -43.78
N TYR A 97 -100.34 -41.26 -44.47
CA TYR A 97 -101.39 -42.07 -43.87
C TYR A 97 -101.31 -43.52 -44.36
N LEU A 98 -101.30 -44.48 -43.43
CA LEU A 98 -101.25 -45.91 -43.68
C LEU A 98 -102.67 -46.51 -43.67
N GLU A 99 -103.07 -47.14 -44.76
CA GLU A 99 -104.26 -48.00 -44.89
C GLU A 99 -103.86 -49.46 -44.74
N ILE A 100 -104.73 -50.23 -44.08
CA ILE A 100 -104.52 -51.65 -43.82
C ILE A 100 -105.73 -52.42 -44.32
N GLN A 101 -105.52 -53.33 -45.26
CA GLN A 101 -106.52 -54.27 -45.74
C GLN A 101 -106.21 -55.67 -45.17
N VAL A 102 -107.21 -56.33 -44.60
CA VAL A 102 -107.13 -57.67 -43.98
C VAL A 102 -108.09 -58.59 -44.72
N GLY A 103 -107.56 -59.57 -45.45
CA GLY A 103 -108.36 -60.36 -46.40
C GLY A 103 -109.00 -59.45 -47.44
N SER A 104 -110.34 -59.48 -47.56
CA SER A 104 -111.11 -58.58 -48.42
C SER A 104 -111.54 -57.27 -47.71
N THR A 105 -111.35 -57.14 -46.40
CA THR A 105 -111.86 -56.01 -45.61
C THR A 105 -110.81 -54.92 -45.44
N THR A 106 -111.11 -53.69 -45.81
CA THR A 106 -110.26 -52.52 -45.54
C THR A 106 -110.61 -51.91 -44.18
N LEU A 107 -109.62 -51.75 -43.31
CA LEU A 107 -109.81 -51.13 -42.00
C LEU A 107 -109.83 -49.61 -42.15
N THR A 108 -110.82 -48.98 -41.53
CA THR A 108 -110.96 -47.52 -41.45
C THR A 108 -110.99 -47.08 -39.97
N PRO A 109 -110.43 -45.91 -39.62
CA PRO A 109 -109.72 -44.94 -40.48
C PRO A 109 -108.23 -45.29 -40.71
N ARG A 110 -107.57 -44.59 -41.65
CA ARG A 110 -106.11 -44.68 -41.91
C ARG A 110 -105.29 -44.04 -40.78
N VAL A 111 -104.05 -44.52 -40.58
CA VAL A 111 -103.17 -44.11 -39.45
C VAL A 111 -102.05 -43.17 -39.90
N LEU A 112 -101.85 -42.04 -39.21
CA LEU A 112 -100.79 -41.05 -39.50
C LEU A 112 -99.38 -41.52 -39.04
N ILE A 113 -98.33 -41.22 -39.82
CA ILE A 113 -96.90 -41.51 -39.53
C ILE A 113 -96.14 -40.22 -39.14
N ARG A 114 -95.35 -40.20 -38.04
CA ARG A 114 -94.58 -39.02 -37.51
C ARG A 114 -93.06 -39.28 -37.39
N ALA A 115 -92.21 -38.24 -37.46
CA ALA A 115 -90.73 -38.30 -37.39
C ALA A 115 -90.11 -37.61 -36.13
N THR A 116 -88.90 -38.02 -35.69
CA THR A 116 -88.10 -37.42 -34.58
C THR A 116 -86.64 -37.11 -35.01
N PRO A 117 -86.01 -35.94 -34.68
CA PRO A 117 -84.70 -35.54 -35.25
C PRO A 117 -83.49 -35.55 -34.28
N TYR A 118 -82.25 -35.65 -34.83
CA TYR A 118 -80.95 -35.30 -34.19
C TYR A 118 -79.95 -34.69 -35.22
N ALA A 119 -79.00 -33.85 -34.76
CA ALA A 119 -78.05 -33.01 -35.55
C ALA A 119 -76.56 -33.47 -35.48
N ASN A 120 -75.72 -33.07 -36.47
CA ASN A 120 -74.31 -33.47 -36.69
C ASN A 120 -73.27 -32.31 -36.51
N THR A 121 -72.02 -32.67 -36.18
CA THR A 121 -70.78 -31.98 -35.67
C THR A 121 -70.17 -30.73 -36.37
N ALA A 122 -69.30 -29.95 -35.67
CA ALA A 122 -68.52 -28.77 -36.17
C ALA A 122 -66.97 -28.87 -36.00
N THR A 123 -66.18 -28.22 -36.88
CA THR A 123 -64.68 -28.18 -36.94
C THR A 123 -64.06 -26.78 -36.62
N GLN A 124 -62.70 -26.69 -36.50
CA GLN A 124 -61.85 -25.55 -36.01
C GLN A 124 -62.30 -24.10 -36.36
N LEU A 125 -62.11 -23.18 -35.42
CA LEU A 125 -62.41 -21.74 -35.55
C LEU A 125 -61.21 -20.97 -36.13
N ASN A 126 -61.33 -20.50 -37.38
CA ASN A 126 -60.36 -19.62 -38.03
C ASN A 126 -60.75 -18.14 -37.83
N MET A 127 -59.75 -17.28 -37.59
CA MET A 127 -59.98 -15.84 -37.39
C MET A 127 -60.12 -15.07 -38.70
N PHE A 128 -59.39 -15.50 -39.73
CA PHE A 128 -59.54 -15.07 -41.11
C PHE A 128 -59.55 -16.28 -42.05
N GLN A 129 -60.17 -16.11 -43.22
CA GLN A 129 -60.22 -17.14 -44.26
C GLN A 129 -58.93 -17.16 -45.11
N SER A 130 -58.16 -16.06 -45.13
CA SER A 130 -56.86 -15.91 -45.81
C SER A 130 -55.76 -15.55 -44.82
N GLY A 131 -54.52 -16.00 -45.08
CA GLY A 131 -53.40 -15.88 -44.14
C GLY A 131 -52.45 -14.70 -44.33
N THR A 132 -52.79 -13.68 -45.12
CA THR A 132 -51.90 -12.50 -45.28
C THR A 132 -52.66 -11.18 -45.45
N ASN A 133 -52.20 -10.14 -44.74
CA ASN A 133 -52.60 -8.73 -44.82
C ASN A 133 -54.09 -8.44 -44.59
N ASN A 134 -54.70 -9.09 -43.61
CA ASN A 134 -56.05 -8.78 -43.17
C ASN A 134 -56.11 -7.49 -42.32
N ALA A 135 -57.21 -6.74 -42.42
CA ALA A 135 -57.44 -5.59 -41.53
C ALA A 135 -57.59 -6.06 -40.08
N ASP A 136 -57.12 -5.26 -39.12
CA ASP A 136 -57.20 -5.61 -37.70
C ASP A 136 -58.63 -5.98 -37.29
N ARG A 137 -58.77 -7.09 -36.56
CA ARG A 137 -60.06 -7.67 -36.20
C ARG A 137 -60.17 -7.86 -34.70
N MET A 138 -61.27 -7.41 -34.14
CA MET A 138 -61.64 -7.78 -32.77
C MET A 138 -62.07 -9.24 -32.73
N VAL A 139 -61.39 -10.03 -31.90
CA VAL A 139 -61.69 -11.44 -31.63
C VAL A 139 -62.75 -11.55 -30.56
N ILE A 140 -62.60 -10.75 -29.51
CA ILE A 140 -63.54 -10.61 -28.40
C ILE A 140 -63.65 -9.12 -28.09
N THR A 141 -64.87 -8.59 -28.14
CA THR A 141 -65.16 -7.21 -27.74
C THR A 141 -65.83 -7.17 -26.37
N HIS A 142 -65.64 -6.06 -25.65
CA HIS A 142 -66.26 -5.87 -24.35
C HIS A 142 -67.79 -5.80 -24.44
N SER A 143 -68.34 -4.98 -25.34
CA SER A 143 -69.78 -4.88 -25.62
C SER A 143 -70.04 -4.05 -26.90
N PRO A 144 -71.27 -4.01 -27.43
CA PRO A 144 -71.61 -3.13 -28.57
C PRO A 144 -71.31 -1.64 -28.33
N ALA A 145 -71.31 -1.19 -27.07
CA ALA A 145 -70.98 0.19 -26.71
C ALA A 145 -69.46 0.48 -26.67
N PHE A 146 -68.63 -0.56 -26.55
CA PHE A 146 -67.16 -0.46 -26.51
C PHE A 146 -66.54 -1.48 -27.50
N PRO A 147 -66.77 -1.29 -28.81
CA PRO A 147 -66.36 -2.27 -29.82
C PRO A 147 -64.84 -2.38 -29.98
N ASN A 148 -64.08 -1.41 -29.47
CA ASN A 148 -62.61 -1.36 -29.52
C ASN A 148 -61.95 -1.62 -28.16
N TRP A 149 -62.66 -2.25 -27.23
CA TRP A 149 -62.09 -2.76 -25.99
C TRP A 149 -62.15 -4.28 -26.00
N GLY A 150 -61.06 -4.95 -25.68
CA GLY A 150 -61.00 -6.42 -25.64
C GLY A 150 -59.75 -6.99 -26.31
N LEU A 151 -59.89 -8.13 -26.98
CA LEU A 151 -58.80 -8.80 -27.68
C LEU A 151 -58.90 -8.53 -29.18
N GLN A 152 -57.92 -7.80 -29.69
CA GLN A 152 -57.73 -7.56 -31.11
C GLN A 152 -56.64 -8.49 -31.64
N TYR A 153 -56.83 -8.97 -32.86
CA TYR A 153 -55.76 -9.56 -33.64
C TYR A 153 -55.43 -8.67 -34.83
N GLN A 154 -54.15 -8.39 -34.95
CA GLN A 154 -53.56 -7.62 -36.03
C GLN A 154 -52.70 -8.59 -36.85
N ASP A 155 -53.12 -8.81 -38.09
CA ASP A 155 -52.48 -9.76 -39.01
C ASP A 155 -51.12 -9.23 -39.47
N VAL A 156 -50.99 -7.90 -39.61
CA VAL A 156 -49.71 -7.25 -39.91
C VAL A 156 -48.77 -7.37 -38.70
N GLY A 157 -47.87 -8.36 -38.74
CA GLY A 157 -46.92 -8.65 -37.66
C GLY A 157 -47.41 -9.69 -36.65
N ASP A 158 -48.50 -10.40 -36.93
CA ASP A 158 -49.05 -11.52 -36.14
C ASP A 158 -49.16 -11.21 -34.65
N LYS A 159 -50.01 -10.23 -34.30
CA LYS A 159 -50.10 -9.71 -32.94
C LYS A 159 -51.47 -9.93 -32.32
N PHE A 160 -51.48 -10.39 -31.07
CA PHE A 160 -52.63 -10.27 -30.20
C PHE A 160 -52.47 -9.05 -29.29
N ASN A 161 -53.38 -8.09 -29.42
CA ASN A 161 -53.37 -6.86 -28.63
C ASN A 161 -54.58 -6.87 -27.68
N PHE A 162 -54.31 -6.75 -26.38
CA PHE A 162 -55.31 -6.32 -25.42
C PHE A 162 -55.44 -4.81 -25.53
N VAL A 163 -56.57 -4.35 -26.06
CA VAL A 163 -56.79 -2.93 -26.38
C VAL A 163 -57.82 -2.29 -25.44
N ALA A 164 -57.57 -1.03 -25.10
CA ALA A 164 -58.51 -0.15 -24.43
C ALA A 164 -58.67 1.11 -25.29
N GLY A 165 -59.66 1.11 -26.19
CA GLY A 165 -59.83 2.16 -27.19
C GLY A 165 -58.88 1.96 -28.37
N SER A 166 -58.05 2.97 -28.67
CA SER A 166 -57.00 2.87 -29.71
C SER A 166 -55.63 2.46 -29.18
N ALA A 167 -55.47 2.34 -27.85
CA ALA A 167 -54.20 2.02 -27.22
C ALA A 167 -54.08 0.51 -26.95
N SER A 168 -52.92 -0.07 -27.27
CA SER A 168 -52.56 -1.43 -26.84
C SER A 168 -52.01 -1.38 -25.41
N ILE A 169 -52.68 -2.07 -24.50
CA ILE A 169 -52.26 -2.20 -23.10
C ILE A 169 -51.26 -3.34 -22.95
N MET A 170 -51.50 -4.45 -23.64
CA MET A 170 -50.56 -5.56 -23.73
C MET A 170 -50.57 -6.11 -25.15
N THR A 171 -49.39 -6.33 -25.70
CA THR A 171 -49.20 -6.88 -27.04
C THR A 171 -48.41 -8.17 -26.93
N VAL A 172 -48.93 -9.25 -27.50
CA VAL A 172 -48.18 -10.49 -27.74
C VAL A 172 -47.84 -10.50 -29.23
N ASP A 173 -46.57 -10.21 -29.53
CA ASP A 173 -46.03 -10.24 -30.89
C ASP A 173 -45.53 -11.66 -31.18
N MET A 174 -46.31 -12.42 -31.94
CA MET A 174 -45.99 -13.80 -32.26
C MET A 174 -44.93 -13.92 -33.34
N SER A 175 -44.81 -12.90 -34.19
CA SER A 175 -43.79 -12.87 -35.25
C SER A 175 -42.37 -12.76 -34.67
N MET A 176 -42.21 -12.03 -33.56
CA MET A 176 -40.92 -11.81 -32.89
C MET A 176 -40.75 -12.59 -31.58
N GLY A 177 -41.81 -13.24 -31.08
CA GLY A 177 -41.80 -13.98 -29.81
C GLY A 177 -41.65 -13.08 -28.58
N ARG A 178 -42.38 -11.96 -28.53
CA ARG A 178 -42.21 -10.91 -27.51
C ARG A 178 -43.53 -10.48 -26.90
N VAL A 179 -43.46 -10.01 -25.66
CA VAL A 179 -44.59 -9.43 -24.94
C VAL A 179 -44.29 -7.98 -24.60
N GLY A 180 -45.13 -7.06 -25.06
CA GLY A 180 -45.14 -5.65 -24.67
C GLY A 180 -46.24 -5.37 -23.65
N ILE A 181 -45.94 -4.59 -22.60
CA ILE A 181 -46.95 -4.02 -21.70
C ILE A 181 -46.79 -2.50 -21.75
N GLY A 182 -47.86 -1.78 -22.12
CA GLY A 182 -47.82 -0.34 -22.39
C GLY A 182 -47.07 0.05 -23.68
N THR A 183 -46.67 -0.93 -24.50
CA THR A 183 -46.01 -0.74 -25.80
C THR A 183 -46.51 -1.79 -26.80
N SER A 184 -46.80 -1.36 -28.04
CA SER A 184 -47.23 -2.25 -29.15
C SER A 184 -46.07 -2.75 -30.01
N THR A 185 -44.86 -2.26 -29.74
CA THR A 185 -43.63 -2.60 -30.48
C THR A 185 -42.54 -3.03 -29.50
N PRO A 186 -42.69 -4.20 -28.84
CA PRO A 186 -41.72 -4.65 -27.85
C PRO A 186 -40.34 -4.88 -28.48
N ALA A 187 -39.32 -4.19 -27.95
CA ALA A 187 -37.93 -4.34 -28.38
C ALA A 187 -37.25 -5.57 -27.74
N HIS A 188 -37.82 -6.09 -26.65
CA HIS A 188 -37.28 -7.20 -25.86
C HIS A 188 -38.33 -8.30 -25.64
N ALA A 189 -37.88 -9.48 -25.18
CA ALA A 189 -38.76 -10.62 -24.92
C ALA A 189 -39.94 -10.27 -23.98
N LEU A 190 -39.66 -9.46 -22.96
CA LEU A 190 -40.65 -8.72 -22.19
C LEU A 190 -40.22 -7.25 -22.19
N ASP A 191 -41.07 -6.37 -22.70
CA ASP A 191 -40.84 -4.93 -22.77
C ASP A 191 -41.99 -4.20 -22.07
N VAL A 192 -41.69 -3.48 -21.00
CA VAL A 192 -42.68 -2.76 -20.22
C VAL A 192 -42.41 -1.28 -20.30
N SER A 193 -43.32 -0.54 -20.93
CA SER A 193 -43.33 0.92 -20.94
C SER A 193 -44.09 1.41 -19.70
N GLY A 194 -43.38 1.51 -18.58
CA GLY A 194 -43.92 1.91 -17.27
C GLY A 194 -43.23 1.22 -16.10
N ASP A 195 -43.69 1.51 -14.88
CA ASP A 195 -43.14 0.92 -13.67
C ASP A 195 -43.54 -0.56 -13.52
N VAL A 196 -42.58 -1.40 -13.12
CA VAL A 196 -42.82 -2.81 -12.81
C VAL A 196 -42.64 -3.03 -11.31
N ARG A 197 -43.70 -3.47 -10.62
CA ARG A 197 -43.64 -3.90 -9.21
C ARG A 197 -43.64 -5.43 -9.15
N TRP A 198 -42.62 -6.02 -8.53
CA TRP A 198 -42.55 -7.45 -8.19
C TRP A 198 -42.51 -7.63 -6.67
N SER A 199 -43.13 -8.69 -6.14
CA SER A 199 -43.21 -8.97 -4.69
C SER A 199 -42.27 -10.09 -4.23
N GLY A 200 -41.34 -10.54 -5.08
CA GLY A 200 -40.39 -11.63 -4.80
C GLY A 200 -39.02 -11.40 -5.41
N VAL A 201 -38.20 -12.45 -5.51
CA VAL A 201 -36.86 -12.38 -6.12
C VAL A 201 -36.96 -12.48 -7.64
N LEU A 202 -36.34 -11.54 -8.35
CA LEU A 202 -36.07 -11.68 -9.78
C LEU A 202 -34.92 -12.68 -9.97
N GLN A 203 -35.24 -13.93 -10.29
CA GLN A 203 -34.25 -14.97 -10.58
C GLN A 203 -33.82 -14.88 -12.05
N GLY A 204 -32.65 -14.30 -12.31
CA GLY A 204 -31.94 -14.49 -13.57
C GLY A 204 -30.86 -15.55 -13.41
N GLY A 205 -30.60 -16.37 -14.43
CA GLY A 205 -29.49 -17.33 -14.44
C GLY A 205 -28.12 -16.62 -14.54
N SER A 206 -27.29 -17.00 -15.51
CA SER A 206 -26.07 -16.25 -15.86
C SER A 206 -26.43 -14.92 -16.53
N VAL A 207 -27.00 -13.98 -15.78
CA VAL A 207 -27.13 -12.59 -16.22
C VAL A 207 -25.76 -11.96 -16.03
N PRO A 208 -25.08 -11.50 -17.09
CA PRO A 208 -23.93 -10.62 -16.91
C PRO A 208 -24.44 -9.41 -16.11
N TRP A 209 -23.87 -9.22 -14.90
CA TRP A 209 -23.99 -8.04 -14.04
C TRP A 209 -24.72 -6.86 -14.72
N ALA A 210 -26.04 -6.80 -14.48
CA ALA A 210 -26.95 -5.70 -14.76
C ALA A 210 -26.84 -4.98 -16.12
N ARG A 211 -27.51 -5.50 -17.15
CA ARG A 211 -28.17 -4.61 -18.12
C ARG A 211 -29.51 -4.12 -17.55
N ILE A 212 -29.43 -3.33 -16.47
CA ILE A 212 -30.52 -2.43 -16.06
C ILE A 212 -30.21 -1.09 -16.71
N THR A 213 -30.60 -0.92 -17.96
CA THR A 213 -30.44 0.32 -18.72
C THR A 213 -31.63 1.23 -18.47
N GLY A 214 -31.41 2.43 -17.92
CA GLY A 214 -32.46 3.44 -17.68
C GLY A 214 -32.63 3.88 -16.22
N ALA A 215 -31.97 3.23 -15.25
CA ALA A 215 -31.77 3.81 -13.93
C ALA A 215 -30.68 4.90 -14.04
N PRO A 216 -30.84 6.10 -13.44
CA PRO A 216 -29.88 7.18 -13.64
C PRO A 216 -28.48 6.95 -13.05
N SER A 217 -28.14 5.77 -12.48
CA SER A 217 -26.75 5.41 -12.12
C SER A 217 -26.59 3.97 -11.58
N PHE A 218 -25.96 3.09 -12.35
CA PHE A 218 -25.17 1.89 -11.99
C PHE A 218 -25.76 0.79 -11.07
N LEU A 219 -25.05 -0.36 -10.99
CA LEU A 219 -24.93 -1.15 -9.76
C LEU A 219 -24.39 -0.21 -8.67
N GLY A 220 -25.26 0.64 -8.12
CA GLY A 220 -24.94 1.67 -7.15
C GLY A 220 -25.26 1.19 -5.73
N GLY A 221 -24.32 1.43 -4.81
CA GLY A 221 -24.63 1.56 -3.39
C GLY A 221 -24.80 3.05 -3.04
N SER A 222 -25.48 3.35 -1.94
CA SER A 222 -25.43 4.68 -1.33
C SER A 222 -24.03 4.96 -0.77
N GLY A 223 -23.49 6.17 -0.98
CA GLY A 223 -22.19 6.58 -0.44
C GLY A 223 -21.74 7.96 -0.93
N THR A 224 -20.64 8.48 -0.38
CA THR A 224 -20.03 9.74 -0.81
C THR A 224 -18.95 9.47 -1.87
N ALA A 225 -18.85 10.32 -2.89
CA ALA A 225 -17.80 10.23 -3.90
C ALA A 225 -16.41 10.14 -3.27
N ASN A 226 -15.52 9.34 -3.87
CA ASN A 226 -14.13 9.14 -3.44
C ASN A 226 -13.94 8.45 -2.06
N ARG A 227 -15.02 8.06 -1.37
CA ARG A 227 -14.92 7.18 -0.20
C ARG A 227 -14.89 5.72 -0.66
N ILE A 228 -14.01 4.93 -0.06
CA ILE A 228 -14.07 3.48 -0.22
C ILE A 228 -15.27 2.97 0.58
N ALA A 229 -16.12 2.16 -0.04
CA ALA A 229 -17.32 1.63 0.61
C ALA A 229 -16.99 0.67 1.76
N LEU A 230 -17.74 0.75 2.85
CA LEU A 230 -17.65 -0.09 4.03
C LEU A 230 -19.02 -0.68 4.36
N PHE A 231 -19.10 -1.97 4.68
CA PHE A 231 -20.32 -2.52 5.27
C PHE A 231 -20.46 -2.00 6.71
N THR A 232 -21.43 -1.11 6.92
CA THR A 232 -21.76 -0.59 8.26
C THR A 232 -22.74 -1.49 9.00
N ALA A 233 -23.41 -2.41 8.27
CA ALA A 233 -24.20 -3.52 8.78
C ALA A 233 -24.16 -4.70 7.79
N ALA A 234 -24.78 -5.84 8.13
CA ALA A 234 -24.73 -7.09 7.35
C ALA A 234 -25.07 -6.95 5.85
N ASN A 235 -25.90 -5.96 5.49
CA ASN A 235 -26.35 -5.69 4.13
C ASN A 235 -26.39 -4.18 3.81
N THR A 236 -25.73 -3.33 4.59
CA THR A 236 -25.76 -1.87 4.41
C THR A 236 -24.36 -1.35 4.09
N LEU A 237 -24.21 -0.65 2.97
CA LEU A 237 -22.99 0.06 2.59
C LEU A 237 -23.05 1.50 3.10
N GLY A 238 -21.94 1.97 3.67
CA GLY A 238 -21.69 3.37 4.01
C GLY A 238 -20.24 3.76 3.73
N ASP A 239 -19.85 4.96 4.14
CA ASP A 239 -18.50 5.47 3.90
C ASP A 239 -17.49 4.90 4.91
N SER A 240 -16.33 4.48 4.41
CA SER A 240 -15.17 4.25 5.29
C SER A 240 -14.50 5.56 5.69
N VAL A 241 -13.57 5.49 6.65
CA VAL A 241 -12.63 6.59 6.93
C VAL A 241 -11.58 6.79 5.83
N ILE A 242 -11.56 5.92 4.81
CA ILE A 242 -10.59 5.92 3.73
C ILE A 242 -11.15 6.71 2.54
N PHE A 243 -10.38 7.70 2.11
CA PHE A 243 -10.67 8.57 0.98
C PHE A 243 -9.61 8.39 -0.11
N GLN A 244 -10.02 8.37 -1.37
CA GLN A 244 -9.10 8.35 -2.49
C GLN A 244 -9.18 9.67 -3.28
N SER A 245 -8.07 10.40 -3.38
CA SER A 245 -7.97 11.58 -4.24
C SER A 245 -6.95 11.32 -5.34
N GLY A 246 -7.41 11.10 -6.57
CA GLY A 246 -6.54 10.65 -7.66
C GLY A 246 -5.87 9.31 -7.33
N SER A 247 -4.52 9.30 -7.28
CA SER A 247 -3.70 8.15 -6.89
C SER A 247 -3.40 8.06 -5.39
N ASN A 248 -3.87 9.00 -4.58
CA ASN A 248 -3.53 9.09 -3.17
C ASN A 248 -4.65 8.53 -2.27
N ILE A 249 -4.25 7.82 -1.22
CA ILE A 249 -5.14 7.32 -0.18
C ILE A 249 -4.97 8.15 1.09
N GLY A 250 -6.07 8.72 1.59
CA GLY A 250 -6.17 9.36 2.89
C GLY A 250 -6.94 8.49 3.87
N ILE A 251 -6.44 8.29 5.08
CA ILE A 251 -7.17 7.68 6.19
C ILE A 251 -7.46 8.79 7.20
N GLY A 252 -8.74 9.12 7.41
CA GLY A 252 -9.14 10.22 8.29
C GLY A 252 -8.96 11.62 7.69
N THR A 253 -8.58 11.73 6.41
CA THR A 253 -8.49 13.00 5.64
C THR A 253 -9.13 12.84 4.27
N THR A 254 -9.69 13.91 3.72
CA THR A 254 -10.27 13.95 2.36
C THR A 254 -9.37 14.68 1.35
N ASN A 255 -8.21 15.18 1.78
CA ASN A 255 -7.29 15.90 0.89
C ASN A 255 -5.85 15.37 1.07
N PRO A 256 -5.59 14.08 0.79
CA PRO A 256 -4.27 13.50 0.94
C PRO A 256 -3.27 14.11 -0.05
N THR A 257 -2.17 14.63 0.48
CA THR A 257 -1.08 15.26 -0.28
C THR A 257 0.03 14.27 -0.66
N TYR A 258 0.02 13.08 -0.05
CA TYR A 258 0.95 11.97 -0.33
C TYR A 258 0.20 10.71 -0.78
N PRO A 259 0.86 9.74 -1.46
CA PRO A 259 0.24 8.49 -1.90
C PRO A 259 -0.49 7.71 -0.80
N LEU A 260 0.00 7.78 0.44
CA LEU A 260 -0.71 7.33 1.64
C LEU A 260 -0.53 8.37 2.74
N GLU A 261 -1.63 8.96 3.21
CA GLU A 261 -1.66 9.92 4.31
C GLU A 261 -2.63 9.44 5.39
N VAL A 262 -2.18 9.38 6.65
CA VAL A 262 -3.02 9.05 7.80
C VAL A 262 -3.14 10.29 8.67
N SER A 263 -4.34 10.87 8.75
CA SER A 263 -4.63 11.97 9.66
C SER A 263 -4.87 11.41 11.06
N GLY A 264 -3.83 11.44 11.90
CA GLY A 264 -3.80 10.83 13.22
C GLY A 264 -2.53 10.01 13.45
N GLY A 265 -2.60 9.01 14.32
CA GLY A 265 -1.49 8.08 14.58
C GLY A 265 -1.62 6.77 13.80
N MET A 266 -0.50 6.10 13.55
CA MET A 266 -0.46 4.76 12.96
C MET A 266 0.22 3.80 13.94
N LEU A 267 -0.49 2.76 14.35
CA LEU A 267 0.10 1.61 15.06
C LEU A 267 0.47 0.54 14.04
N VAL A 268 1.78 0.27 13.88
CA VAL A 268 2.26 -0.88 13.12
C VAL A 268 2.38 -2.07 14.08
N ASN A 269 1.25 -2.76 14.29
CA ASN A 269 1.24 -3.98 15.12
C ASN A 269 1.92 -5.11 14.37
N SER A 270 3.10 -5.49 14.83
CA SER A 270 3.78 -6.62 14.24
C SER A 270 4.59 -7.35 15.30
N SER A 271 4.02 -8.45 15.79
CA SER A 271 4.69 -9.39 16.69
C SER A 271 5.99 -9.97 16.09
N THR A 272 6.18 -9.82 14.77
CA THR A 272 7.38 -10.24 14.02
C THR A 272 7.77 -9.27 12.90
N GLY A 273 7.23 -8.05 12.87
CA GLY A 273 7.42 -7.13 11.75
C GLY A 273 8.02 -5.80 12.15
N HIS A 274 8.33 -5.02 11.13
CA HIS A 274 9.01 -3.74 11.26
C HIS A 274 8.41 -2.80 10.22
N LEU A 275 8.41 -1.50 10.51
CA LEU A 275 8.22 -0.53 9.43
C LEU A 275 9.49 -0.53 8.58
N ARG A 276 9.37 -1.00 7.33
CA ARG A 276 10.48 -1.05 6.37
C ARG A 276 10.44 0.21 5.51
N ILE A 277 11.55 0.91 5.44
CA ILE A 277 11.72 2.11 4.60
C ILE A 277 12.92 1.86 3.68
N GLY A 278 12.72 2.02 2.38
CA GLY A 278 13.78 1.82 1.39
C GLY A 278 13.29 1.22 0.08
N PHE A 279 14.23 0.92 -0.83
CA PHE A 279 13.91 0.24 -2.09
C PHE A 279 13.49 -1.23 -1.84
N PRO A 280 12.80 -1.87 -2.80
CA PRO A 280 12.28 -3.23 -2.60
C PRO A 280 13.35 -4.32 -2.45
N SER A 281 14.64 -4.03 -2.70
CA SER A 281 15.73 -4.96 -2.39
C SER A 281 16.12 -4.90 -0.92
N SER A 282 16.40 -6.06 -0.32
CA SER A 282 16.87 -6.15 1.07
C SER A 282 18.13 -5.30 1.33
N ALA A 283 18.99 -5.15 0.34
CA ALA A 283 20.21 -4.35 0.41
C ALA A 283 19.99 -2.84 0.62
N ASN A 284 18.76 -2.34 0.46
CA ASN A 284 18.47 -0.91 0.51
C ASN A 284 17.38 -0.56 1.51
N GLN A 285 17.15 -1.43 2.51
CA GLN A 285 16.08 -1.26 3.49
C GLN A 285 16.61 -0.97 4.90
N TRP A 286 15.91 -0.05 5.56
CA TRP A 286 16.04 0.26 6.97
C TRP A 286 14.77 -0.12 7.70
N PHE A 287 14.93 -0.73 8.86
CA PHE A 287 13.81 -1.18 9.69
C PHE A 287 13.72 -0.28 10.92
N PHE A 288 12.54 0.29 11.12
CA PHE A 288 12.11 0.84 12.40
C PHE A 288 11.35 -0.25 13.13
N ALA A 289 11.95 -0.75 14.20
CA ALA A 289 11.58 -2.01 14.81
C ALA A 289 11.59 -1.90 16.32
N THR A 290 10.93 -2.83 16.99
CA THR A 290 11.06 -3.01 18.43
C THR A 290 11.80 -4.30 18.77
N ASP A 291 12.34 -4.35 19.98
CA ASP A 291 13.04 -5.50 20.56
C ASP A 291 12.64 -5.65 22.04
N GLY A 292 12.98 -6.78 22.68
CA GLY A 292 12.67 -7.03 24.09
C GLY A 292 11.17 -7.07 24.39
N GLY A 293 10.40 -7.71 23.52
CA GLY A 293 8.93 -7.77 23.65
C GLY A 293 8.21 -6.46 23.36
N GLY A 294 8.85 -5.52 22.64
CA GLY A 294 8.26 -4.23 22.29
C GLY A 294 8.76 -3.05 23.13
N ALA A 295 9.54 -3.31 24.17
CA ALA A 295 9.98 -2.29 25.12
C ALA A 295 11.09 -1.38 24.55
N ASN A 296 11.94 -1.91 23.67
CA ASN A 296 13.08 -1.18 23.09
C ASN A 296 12.77 -0.80 21.64
N LEU A 297 13.30 0.32 21.17
CA LEU A 297 13.22 0.77 19.78
C LEU A 297 14.59 0.62 19.11
N GLN A 298 14.63 0.19 17.85
CA GLN A 298 15.87 0.03 17.10
C GLN A 298 15.75 0.56 15.66
N LEU A 299 16.87 1.12 15.17
CA LEU A 299 17.10 1.42 13.77
C LEU A 299 18.10 0.39 13.25
N TRP A 300 17.61 -0.47 12.36
CA TRP A 300 18.35 -1.62 11.86
C TRP A 300 18.57 -1.52 10.35
N GLU A 301 19.80 -1.72 9.93
CA GLU A 301 20.19 -1.76 8.53
C GLU A 301 20.10 -3.19 8.02
N ASN A 302 19.22 -3.43 7.05
CA ASN A 302 18.97 -4.78 6.54
C ASN A 302 20.15 -5.34 5.76
N ALA A 303 20.80 -4.51 4.95
CA ALA A 303 21.94 -4.90 4.12
C ALA A 303 23.09 -5.48 4.94
N ALA A 304 23.41 -4.83 6.05
CA ALA A 304 24.50 -5.23 6.95
C ALA A 304 24.05 -6.19 8.06
N ASN A 305 22.74 -6.49 8.16
CA ASN A 305 22.15 -7.21 9.29
C ASN A 305 22.62 -6.65 10.64
N ALA A 306 22.60 -5.32 10.78
CA ALA A 306 23.25 -4.64 11.89
C ALA A 306 22.36 -3.54 12.50
N ILE A 307 22.35 -3.49 13.83
CA ILE A 307 21.71 -2.41 14.57
C ILE A 307 22.66 -1.21 14.56
N ARG A 308 22.18 -0.07 14.05
CA ARG A 308 22.97 1.16 13.99
C ARG A 308 22.69 2.06 15.19
N MET A 309 21.42 2.15 15.61
CA MET A 309 21.01 2.87 16.80
C MET A 309 19.97 2.04 17.58
N TYR A 310 20.08 2.07 18.90
CA TYR A 310 19.23 1.32 19.82
C TYR A 310 18.79 2.22 20.96
N PHE A 311 17.49 2.27 21.24
CA PHE A 311 16.90 3.00 22.34
C PHE A 311 16.37 1.98 23.34
N ARG A 312 17.07 1.83 24.46
CA ARG A 312 16.69 0.90 25.52
C ARG A 312 15.57 1.50 26.37
N ALA A 313 14.60 0.68 26.73
CA ALA A 313 13.61 1.02 27.74
C ALA A 313 14.30 1.53 29.01
N GLY A 314 13.86 2.67 29.53
CA GLY A 314 14.51 3.36 30.65
C GLY A 314 15.49 4.47 30.26
N GLY A 315 15.80 4.66 28.96
CA GLY A 315 16.34 5.91 28.44
C GLY A 315 17.76 5.88 27.83
N ASN A 316 18.48 4.77 27.91
CA ASN A 316 19.84 4.70 27.35
C ASN A 316 19.83 4.50 25.83
N VAL A 317 20.76 5.16 25.14
CA VAL A 317 20.97 5.06 23.68
C VAL A 317 22.27 4.31 23.38
N GLY A 318 22.20 3.30 22.53
CA GLY A 318 23.34 2.59 21.98
C GLY A 318 23.56 2.96 20.51
N ILE A 319 24.81 3.26 20.13
CA ILE A 319 25.22 3.39 18.73
C ILE A 319 26.12 2.18 18.40
N GLY A 320 25.63 1.31 17.52
CA GLY A 320 26.27 0.03 17.21
C GLY A 320 26.27 -1.00 18.36
N THR A 321 25.46 -0.79 19.40
CA THR A 321 25.34 -1.72 20.55
C THR A 321 23.89 -1.78 21.05
N THR A 322 23.44 -2.95 21.49
CA THR A 322 22.13 -3.17 22.14
C THR A 322 22.20 -3.19 23.66
N SER A 323 23.41 -3.12 24.21
CA SER A 323 23.66 -3.14 25.66
C SER A 323 24.32 -1.84 26.12
N PRO A 324 23.64 -0.68 25.99
CA PRO A 324 24.20 0.57 26.46
C PRO A 324 24.30 0.60 28.00
N ILE A 325 25.51 0.86 28.50
CA ILE A 325 25.85 0.89 29.93
C ILE A 325 25.79 2.29 30.55
N ALA A 326 25.57 3.31 29.72
CA ALA A 326 25.41 4.71 30.08
C ALA A 326 24.34 5.34 29.18
N PRO A 327 23.85 6.56 29.49
CA PRO A 327 22.84 7.26 28.68
C PRO A 327 23.16 7.31 27.18
N LEU A 328 24.45 7.39 26.82
CA LEU A 328 24.94 7.14 25.47
C LEU A 328 26.10 6.14 25.54
N SER A 329 26.01 5.05 24.79
CA SER A 329 27.07 4.05 24.67
C SER A 329 27.38 3.74 23.21
N PHE A 330 28.65 3.46 22.92
CA PHE A 330 29.10 2.99 21.62
C PHE A 330 29.47 1.51 21.71
N ALA A 331 29.58 0.83 20.56
CA ALA A 331 30.16 -0.51 20.50
C ALA A 331 31.55 -0.57 21.16
N SER A 332 31.81 -1.65 21.90
CA SER A 332 33.07 -1.94 22.62
C SER A 332 34.19 -2.38 21.67
N THR A 333 34.44 -1.58 20.64
CA THR A 333 35.53 -1.73 19.67
C THR A 333 36.52 -0.58 19.82
N THR A 334 37.76 -0.73 19.37
CA THR A 334 38.69 0.41 19.25
C THR A 334 38.37 1.24 18.01
N GLY A 335 39.04 2.39 17.89
CA GLY A 335 38.90 3.34 16.79
C GLY A 335 38.13 4.60 17.18
N ASN A 336 37.75 5.35 16.15
CA ASN A 336 37.08 6.65 16.29
C ASN A 336 35.66 6.45 16.84
N LYS A 337 35.26 7.31 17.78
CA LYS A 337 33.95 7.24 18.44
C LYS A 337 33.07 8.42 18.09
N ILE A 338 33.61 9.63 18.18
CA ILE A 338 32.88 10.86 17.87
C ILE A 338 33.76 11.72 16.98
N SER A 339 33.27 12.02 15.77
CA SER A 339 33.87 13.01 14.88
C SER A 339 33.12 14.34 15.01
N LEU A 340 33.85 15.43 15.25
CA LEU A 340 33.29 16.76 15.42
C LEU A 340 33.42 17.59 14.13
N TRP A 341 34.52 17.44 13.39
CA TRP A 341 34.77 18.13 12.13
C TRP A 341 35.89 17.45 11.33
N GLY A 342 35.72 17.30 10.02
CA GLY A 342 36.77 16.80 9.13
C GLY A 342 36.22 16.25 7.81
N SER A 343 37.11 15.83 6.92
CA SER A 343 36.77 15.42 5.54
C SER A 343 36.79 13.91 5.32
N ASN A 344 37.39 13.13 6.23
CA ASN A 344 37.44 11.68 6.12
C ASN A 344 37.67 10.99 7.47
N ALA A 345 37.57 9.66 7.49
CA ALA A 345 37.69 8.84 8.68
C ALA A 345 39.07 8.88 9.37
N SER A 346 40.12 9.36 8.70
CA SER A 346 41.48 9.40 9.25
C SER A 346 41.99 10.81 9.57
N ALA A 347 41.30 11.85 9.10
CA ALA A 347 41.66 13.25 9.31
C ALA A 347 40.43 14.06 9.76
N HIS A 348 40.23 14.14 11.07
CA HIS A 348 39.17 14.91 11.70
C HIS A 348 39.49 15.22 13.17
N TYR A 349 38.81 16.19 13.74
CA TYR A 349 38.82 16.51 15.16
C TYR A 349 37.81 15.61 15.86
N GLY A 350 38.21 14.96 16.95
CA GLY A 350 37.31 14.02 17.61
C GLY A 350 37.86 13.29 18.82
N PHE A 351 37.09 12.27 19.19
CA PHE A 351 37.36 11.37 20.30
C PHE A 351 37.51 9.93 19.81
N GLY A 352 38.52 9.24 20.31
CA GLY A 352 38.86 7.88 19.92
C GLY A 352 39.26 7.03 21.10
N ILE A 353 39.21 5.72 20.92
CA ILE A 353 39.65 4.73 21.92
C ILE A 353 40.62 3.76 21.26
N GLN A 354 41.78 3.56 21.88
CA GLN A 354 42.75 2.52 21.55
C GLN A 354 43.02 1.65 22.78
N ALA A 355 43.82 0.60 22.61
CA ALA A 355 44.22 -0.24 23.74
C ALA A 355 44.89 0.61 24.83
N ASN A 356 44.28 0.64 26.02
CA ASN A 356 44.71 1.43 27.18
C ASN A 356 44.86 2.94 26.91
N LEU A 357 44.14 3.50 25.93
CA LEU A 357 44.30 4.90 25.54
C LEU A 357 42.96 5.55 25.15
N LEU A 358 42.56 6.59 25.90
CA LEU A 358 41.56 7.56 25.46
C LEU A 358 42.26 8.64 24.64
N GLN A 359 41.70 8.98 23.49
CA GLN A 359 42.27 9.97 22.58
C GLN A 359 41.34 11.18 22.44
N ILE A 360 41.94 12.36 22.50
CA ILE A 360 41.41 13.62 21.99
C ILE A 360 42.42 14.05 20.92
N TYR A 361 41.99 14.15 19.67
CA TYR A 361 42.91 14.39 18.55
C TYR A 361 42.35 15.38 17.54
N THR A 362 43.29 15.91 16.76
CA THR A 362 43.06 16.82 15.64
C THR A 362 43.35 16.10 14.32
N ASP A 363 43.05 16.74 13.21
CA ASP A 363 43.19 16.18 11.86
C ASP A 363 44.63 16.07 11.34
N TRP A 364 45.58 16.87 11.86
CA TRP A 364 46.99 16.85 11.48
C TRP A 364 47.93 17.30 12.62
N ASN A 365 49.24 17.05 12.47
CA ASN A 365 50.24 17.32 13.50
C ASN A 365 50.54 18.82 13.76
N GLY A 366 49.98 19.73 12.98
CA GLY A 366 50.12 21.18 13.20
C GLY A 366 48.94 21.80 13.96
N ALA A 367 47.88 21.03 14.20
CA ALA A 367 46.67 21.54 14.86
C ALA A 367 46.80 21.45 16.38
N ASP A 368 46.20 22.42 17.03
CA ASP A 368 46.28 22.61 18.47
C ASP A 368 44.99 22.14 19.15
N ILE A 369 45.09 21.71 20.41
CA ILE A 369 43.96 21.44 21.29
C ILE A 369 43.96 22.53 22.36
N ALA A 370 42.85 23.26 22.50
CA ALA A 370 42.72 24.34 23.47
C ALA A 370 41.56 24.07 24.44
N PHE A 371 41.74 24.48 25.69
CA PHE A 371 40.75 24.40 26.77
C PHE A 371 40.44 25.81 27.28
N GLY A 372 39.17 26.11 27.47
CA GLY A 372 38.71 27.47 27.72
C GLY A 372 37.19 27.57 27.77
N TYR A 373 36.68 28.80 27.70
CA TYR A 373 35.25 29.10 27.81
C TYR A 373 34.83 30.23 26.86
N GLY A 374 33.53 30.49 26.77
CA GLY A 374 32.95 31.45 25.81
C GLY A 374 32.35 30.75 24.59
N SER A 375 32.29 31.45 23.46
CA SER A 375 31.82 30.89 22.19
C SER A 375 33.01 30.54 21.29
N SER A 376 32.81 29.69 20.27
CA SER A 376 33.91 29.37 19.34
C SER A 376 34.50 30.60 18.63
N ALA A 377 33.68 31.63 18.37
CA ALA A 377 34.11 32.87 17.73
C ALA A 377 34.77 33.86 18.72
N SER A 378 34.58 33.66 20.02
CA SER A 378 35.10 34.51 21.10
C SER A 378 35.63 33.64 22.23
N PHE A 379 36.47 32.66 21.87
CA PHE A 379 36.96 31.65 22.79
C PHE A 379 38.05 32.24 23.67
N THR A 380 37.84 32.18 24.99
CA THR A 380 38.84 32.55 25.98
C THR A 380 39.63 31.32 26.36
N GLU A 381 40.86 31.23 25.86
CA GLU A 381 41.77 30.13 26.12
C GLU A 381 42.42 30.23 27.51
N THR A 382 42.47 29.11 28.22
CA THR A 382 43.11 28.98 29.53
C THR A 382 44.30 28.02 29.51
N MET A 383 44.27 27.02 28.62
CA MET A 383 45.35 26.07 28.39
C MET A 383 45.34 25.62 26.92
N ARG A 384 46.50 25.29 26.37
CA ARG A 384 46.64 24.68 25.03
C ARG A 384 47.75 23.65 24.99
N VAL A 385 47.53 22.63 24.17
CA VAL A 385 48.54 21.71 23.67
C VAL A 385 48.71 21.99 22.19
N LYS A 386 49.90 22.44 21.78
CA LYS A 386 50.19 22.72 20.38
C LYS A 386 50.49 21.43 19.63
N GLY A 387 50.27 21.44 18.31
CA GLY A 387 50.62 20.31 17.45
C GLY A 387 52.10 19.89 17.53
N ASN A 388 53.00 20.83 17.86
CA ASN A 388 54.43 20.57 18.10
C ASN A 388 54.76 19.99 19.50
N GLY A 389 53.73 19.73 20.32
CA GLY A 389 53.83 19.15 21.66
C GLY A 389 54.16 20.14 22.77
N ASN A 390 54.15 21.46 22.54
CA ASN A 390 54.30 22.45 23.60
C ASN A 390 52.97 22.67 24.34
N VAL A 391 53.02 22.77 25.67
CA VAL A 391 51.88 23.04 26.53
C VAL A 391 51.96 24.47 27.07
N GLY A 392 50.92 25.26 26.82
CA GLY A 392 50.76 26.61 27.38
C GLY A 392 49.65 26.62 28.43
N ILE A 393 49.89 27.26 29.57
CA ILE A 393 48.88 27.57 30.60
C ILE A 393 48.89 29.09 30.80
N GLY A 394 47.76 29.74 30.53
CA GLY A 394 47.67 31.21 30.51
C GLY A 394 48.36 31.90 29.33
N THR A 395 48.77 31.13 28.31
CA THR A 395 49.41 31.65 27.08
C THR A 395 49.12 30.74 25.89
N ASN A 396 48.87 31.35 24.72
CA ASN A 396 48.67 30.66 23.44
C ASN A 396 49.97 30.50 22.61
N ALA A 397 51.07 31.09 23.09
CA ALA A 397 52.38 31.07 22.46
C ALA A 397 53.46 30.47 23.40
N PRO A 398 53.34 29.18 23.80
CA PRO A 398 54.35 28.53 24.63
C PRO A 398 55.71 28.47 23.94
N ALA A 399 56.73 29.11 24.53
CA ALA A 399 58.10 29.16 24.05
C ALA A 399 58.95 27.94 24.49
N ALA A 400 58.42 27.10 25.38
CA ALA A 400 59.04 25.88 25.88
C ALA A 400 58.00 24.73 25.92
N LYS A 401 58.47 23.51 26.24
CA LYS A 401 57.59 22.32 26.32
C LYS A 401 56.46 22.49 27.33
N LEU A 402 56.73 23.17 28.44
CA LEU A 402 55.73 23.65 29.38
C LEU A 402 55.99 25.14 29.62
N HIS A 403 55.03 26.00 29.30
CA HIS A 403 55.08 27.43 29.58
C HIS A 403 53.85 27.81 30.41
N VAL A 404 54.08 28.17 31.67
CA VAL A 404 53.06 28.72 32.57
C VAL A 404 53.25 30.23 32.63
N ASN A 405 52.30 30.98 32.06
CA ASN A 405 52.25 32.44 32.22
C ASN A 405 51.54 32.77 33.54
N GLY A 406 52.29 32.65 34.64
CA GLY A 406 51.78 32.81 36.00
C GLY A 406 52.56 31.97 37.01
N THR A 407 51.99 31.77 38.19
CA THR A 407 52.64 30.98 39.26
C THR A 407 52.33 29.49 39.12
N ALA A 408 53.38 28.65 39.09
CA ALA A 408 53.26 27.20 39.21
C ALA A 408 53.44 26.78 40.68
N ARG A 409 52.46 26.07 41.26
CA ARG A 409 52.58 25.44 42.57
C ARG A 409 52.78 23.95 42.39
N VAL A 410 53.86 23.42 42.95
CA VAL A 410 54.20 21.99 42.94
C VAL A 410 54.58 21.53 44.35
N ASN A 411 54.27 20.28 44.70
CA ASN A 411 54.62 19.74 46.01
C ASN A 411 56.12 19.47 46.11
N VAL A 412 56.68 18.85 45.07
CA VAL A 412 58.11 18.56 44.92
C VAL A 412 58.46 18.85 43.47
N LEU A 413 59.55 19.59 43.25
CA LEU A 413 60.13 19.83 41.93
C LEU A 413 61.46 19.09 41.85
N GLU A 414 61.54 18.10 40.96
CA GLU A 414 62.79 17.45 40.60
C GLU A 414 63.32 18.08 39.31
N ILE A 415 64.52 18.66 39.36
CA ILE A 415 65.24 19.19 38.20
C ILE A 415 66.46 18.31 37.99
N THR A 416 66.62 17.79 36.78
CA THR A 416 67.69 16.83 36.46
C THR A 416 69.03 17.48 36.10
N GLY A 417 69.07 18.81 35.96
CA GLY A 417 70.33 19.54 35.76
C GLY A 417 71.12 19.75 37.07
N ALA A 418 72.37 20.17 36.94
CA ALA A 418 73.37 19.94 38.00
C ALA A 418 73.68 21.15 38.90
N ASP A 419 73.26 22.35 38.51
CA ASP A 419 73.63 23.62 39.12
C ASP A 419 72.42 24.54 39.36
N PHE A 420 72.62 25.50 40.25
CA PHE A 420 71.74 26.65 40.44
C PHE A 420 72.47 27.87 39.89
N ALA A 421 71.91 28.41 38.81
CA ALA A 421 72.47 29.54 38.08
C ALA A 421 71.47 30.69 38.01
N GLU A 422 72.00 31.90 37.90
CA GLU A 422 71.23 33.11 37.63
C GLU A 422 71.81 33.83 36.43
N LYS A 423 70.94 34.39 35.59
CA LYS A 423 71.35 35.14 34.41
C LYS A 423 71.85 36.53 34.80
N PHE A 424 73.08 36.85 34.39
CA PHE A 424 73.66 38.18 34.55
C PHE A 424 74.10 38.76 33.20
N PRO A 425 73.96 40.08 33.01
CA PRO A 425 74.66 40.78 31.92
C PRO A 425 76.18 40.70 32.13
N THR A 426 76.93 40.51 31.04
CA THR A 426 78.38 40.49 31.08
C THR A 426 78.99 41.56 30.18
N THR A 427 80.00 42.29 30.66
CA THR A 427 80.71 43.32 29.88
C THR A 427 81.81 42.73 29.00
N ASP A 428 82.47 41.68 29.49
CA ASP A 428 83.36 40.84 28.69
C ASP A 428 82.56 39.73 27.97
N GLU A 429 83.08 39.25 26.84
CA GLU A 429 82.60 38.01 26.22
C GLU A 429 82.99 36.82 27.10
N VAL A 430 82.00 36.01 27.47
CA VAL A 430 82.20 34.87 28.36
C VAL A 430 81.73 33.57 27.69
N GLN A 431 82.39 32.47 28.04
CA GLN A 431 82.05 31.14 27.56
C GLN A 431 81.75 30.21 28.75
N PRO A 432 80.91 29.18 28.57
CA PRO A 432 80.68 28.19 29.62
C PRO A 432 81.99 27.67 30.23
N GLY A 433 82.04 27.68 31.56
CA GLY A 433 83.16 27.28 32.39
C GLY A 433 84.15 28.37 32.74
N MET A 434 84.03 29.58 32.17
CA MET A 434 84.83 30.72 32.60
C MET A 434 84.38 31.22 33.97
N VAL A 435 85.33 31.65 34.80
CA VAL A 435 85.09 32.30 36.08
C VAL A 435 84.82 33.78 35.85
N VAL A 436 83.78 34.31 36.51
CA VAL A 436 83.39 35.72 36.40
C VAL A 436 83.51 36.43 37.74
N GLU A 437 83.73 37.74 37.69
CA GLU A 437 83.75 38.65 38.84
C GLU A 437 82.69 39.74 38.70
N ILE A 438 82.30 40.35 39.82
CA ILE A 438 81.51 41.57 39.85
C ILE A 438 82.31 42.68 39.15
N ASP A 439 81.71 43.33 38.15
CA ASP A 439 82.34 44.44 37.45
C ASP A 439 82.27 45.72 38.32
N PRO A 440 83.39 46.21 38.87
CA PRO A 440 83.39 47.43 39.69
C PRO A 440 83.05 48.68 38.89
N ASP A 441 83.24 48.65 37.56
CA ASP A 441 83.05 49.80 36.68
C ASP A 441 81.61 49.85 36.12
N ASN A 442 80.88 48.73 36.17
CA ASN A 442 79.51 48.60 35.68
C ASN A 442 78.64 47.86 36.70
N PRO A 443 78.09 48.56 37.72
CA PRO A 443 77.30 47.93 38.78
C PRO A 443 76.14 47.07 38.27
N GLY A 444 76.05 45.83 38.77
CA GLY A 444 75.04 44.85 38.34
C GLY A 444 75.48 43.95 37.19
N ASN A 445 76.56 44.31 36.48
CA ASN A 445 77.17 43.45 35.47
C ASN A 445 78.30 42.61 36.07
N LEU A 446 78.59 41.50 35.37
CA LEU A 446 79.76 40.69 35.63
C LEU A 446 80.77 40.82 34.49
N ARG A 447 82.02 40.46 34.75
CA ARG A 447 83.08 40.40 33.73
C ARG A 447 83.99 39.20 33.97
N LEU A 448 84.93 38.92 33.08
CA LEU A 448 85.88 37.83 33.31
C LEU A 448 86.68 38.12 34.58
N ALA A 449 86.81 37.12 35.45
CA ALA A 449 87.60 37.25 36.67
C ALA A 449 89.07 37.49 36.32
N ARG A 450 89.72 38.45 37.00
CA ARG A 450 91.11 38.86 36.73
C ARG A 450 91.95 38.83 38.00
N GLY A 451 93.15 38.24 37.92
CA GLY A 451 94.10 38.16 39.03
C GLY A 451 93.79 37.03 40.02
N ALA A 452 94.84 36.50 40.65
CA ALA A 452 94.70 35.46 41.66
C ALA A 452 94.01 35.99 42.93
N TYR A 453 93.26 35.13 43.62
CA TYR A 453 92.59 35.47 44.90
C TYR A 453 91.66 36.70 44.85
N ASN A 454 90.94 36.88 43.74
CA ASN A 454 90.06 38.02 43.55
C ASN A 454 88.75 37.86 44.33
N LYS A 455 88.54 38.76 45.29
CA LYS A 455 87.38 38.76 46.19
C LYS A 455 86.06 39.21 45.55
N ARG A 456 86.10 39.66 44.29
CA ARG A 456 84.90 39.99 43.51
C ARG A 456 84.36 38.78 42.75
N VAL A 457 84.93 37.59 42.91
CA VAL A 457 84.45 36.38 42.23
C VAL A 457 82.96 36.17 42.47
N ALA A 458 82.21 35.98 41.38
CA ALA A 458 80.75 35.93 41.40
C ALA A 458 80.19 34.56 40.98
N GLY A 459 81.01 33.71 40.37
CA GLY A 459 80.60 32.37 39.96
C GLY A 459 81.26 31.91 38.67
N ILE A 460 80.65 30.90 38.04
CA ILE A 460 81.18 30.23 36.85
C ILE A 460 80.08 30.19 35.79
N VAL A 461 80.39 30.51 34.54
CA VAL A 461 79.39 30.43 33.46
C VAL A 461 78.92 28.98 33.29
N ALA A 462 77.61 28.74 33.39
CA ALA A 462 77.02 27.40 33.42
C ALA A 462 76.96 26.72 32.04
N GLY A 463 77.03 25.38 32.03
CA GLY A 463 76.81 24.56 30.82
C GLY A 463 78.06 24.05 30.11
N ALA A 464 79.25 24.18 30.72
CA ALA A 464 80.49 23.65 30.14
C ALA A 464 80.50 22.11 30.09
N ASN A 465 81.26 21.59 29.13
CA ASN A 465 81.53 20.16 28.95
C ASN A 465 80.26 19.27 28.91
N GLY A 466 79.17 19.78 28.34
CA GLY A 466 77.91 19.05 28.15
C GLY A 466 77.07 18.86 29.41
N LEU A 467 77.45 19.44 30.55
CA LEU A 467 76.68 19.33 31.78
C LEU A 467 75.43 20.21 31.69
N SER A 468 74.24 19.61 31.75
CA SER A 468 72.98 20.34 31.65
C SER A 468 72.76 21.28 32.84
N LYS A 469 72.33 22.50 32.52
CA LYS A 469 71.95 23.52 33.50
C LYS A 469 70.77 23.01 34.33
N GLY A 470 70.81 23.21 35.64
CA GLY A 470 69.72 22.87 36.56
C GLY A 470 68.67 23.96 36.60
N ILE A 471 68.69 24.76 37.66
CA ILE A 471 67.78 25.89 37.81
C ILE A 471 68.46 27.13 37.22
N VAL A 472 67.78 27.82 36.32
CA VAL A 472 68.23 29.12 35.78
C VAL A 472 67.22 30.18 36.17
N LEU A 473 67.63 31.10 37.05
CA LEU A 473 66.86 32.27 37.43
C LEU A 473 67.24 33.51 36.59
N GLY A 474 66.51 34.61 36.79
CA GLY A 474 66.82 35.88 36.12
C GLY A 474 66.33 35.96 34.67
N ASN A 475 65.35 35.13 34.28
CA ASN A 475 64.69 35.26 32.96
C ASN A 475 63.65 36.39 32.96
N LEU A 476 64.10 37.58 33.38
CA LEU A 476 63.33 38.83 33.36
C LEU A 476 63.26 39.37 31.93
N GLU A 477 62.28 40.24 31.67
CA GLU A 477 62.15 40.92 30.38
C GLU A 477 63.46 41.65 30.01
N GLY A 478 64.00 41.38 28.82
CA GLY A 478 65.28 41.94 28.35
C GLY A 478 66.53 41.17 28.77
N SER A 479 66.39 40.08 29.55
CA SER A 479 67.51 39.23 30.02
C SER A 479 67.64 37.92 29.23
N GLU A 480 66.99 37.80 28.08
CA GLU A 480 66.89 36.54 27.32
C GLU A 480 68.29 36.04 26.91
N ASN A 481 69.17 36.97 26.53
CA ASN A 481 70.53 36.71 26.05
C ASN A 481 71.61 36.74 27.15
N HIS A 482 71.23 37.00 28.40
CA HIS A 482 72.18 37.01 29.52
C HIS A 482 72.76 35.62 29.81
N SER A 483 74.03 35.60 30.21
CA SER A 483 74.77 34.38 30.51
C SER A 483 74.34 33.82 31.87
N PRO A 484 73.97 32.52 31.96
CA PRO A 484 73.67 31.90 33.25
C PRO A 484 74.96 31.62 34.00
N ILE A 485 75.08 32.16 35.21
CA ILE A 485 76.24 32.02 36.09
C ILE A 485 75.85 31.11 37.25
N ALA A 486 76.51 29.95 37.34
CA ALA A 486 76.38 29.03 38.44
C ALA A 486 76.96 29.64 39.71
N ILE A 487 76.11 29.77 40.73
CA ILE A 487 76.48 30.25 42.06
C ILE A 487 76.51 29.11 43.09
N SER A 488 75.90 27.97 42.75
CA SER A 488 75.94 26.76 43.56
C SER A 488 75.71 25.50 42.71
N GLY A 489 76.14 24.35 43.22
CA GLY A 489 75.98 23.04 42.57
C GLY A 489 77.21 22.61 41.79
N ARG A 490 77.05 21.69 40.84
CA ARG A 490 78.18 21.12 40.09
C ARG A 490 78.32 21.82 38.75
N VAL A 491 79.51 22.36 38.48
CA VAL A 491 79.82 23.01 37.20
C VAL A 491 81.25 22.72 36.79
N TRP A 492 81.51 22.66 35.49
CA TRP A 492 82.88 22.58 34.97
C TRP A 492 83.48 23.98 34.90
N VAL A 493 84.69 24.15 35.40
CA VAL A 493 85.45 25.40 35.34
C VAL A 493 86.70 25.23 34.49
N TYR A 494 87.06 26.25 33.72
CA TYR A 494 88.42 26.38 33.20
C TYR A 494 89.38 26.57 34.37
N ALA A 495 90.36 25.70 34.49
CA ALA A 495 91.33 25.71 35.56
C ALA A 495 92.76 25.77 35.01
N ASP A 496 93.60 26.56 35.68
CA ASP A 496 95.03 26.69 35.44
C ASP A 496 95.77 25.96 36.58
N ALA A 497 96.34 24.80 36.26
CA ALA A 497 97.15 23.99 37.16
C ALA A 497 98.65 24.06 36.81
N THR A 498 99.09 25.12 36.12
CA THR A 498 100.51 25.28 35.72
C THR A 498 101.46 25.23 36.93
N GLU A 499 101.15 25.94 38.01
CA GLU A 499 101.98 26.02 39.21
C GLU A 499 101.73 24.87 40.20
N HIS A 500 100.47 24.50 40.39
CA HIS A 500 100.02 23.49 41.36
C HIS A 500 98.99 22.55 40.73
N ALA A 501 99.19 21.23 40.89
CA ALA A 501 98.18 20.25 40.54
C ALA A 501 96.90 20.46 41.37
N ILE A 502 95.75 20.27 40.74
CA ILE A 502 94.43 20.29 41.38
C ILE A 502 93.98 18.85 41.60
N VAL A 503 93.63 18.50 42.83
CA VAL A 503 93.06 17.19 43.17
C VAL A 503 91.68 17.33 43.81
N PRO A 504 90.81 16.30 43.72
CA PRO A 504 89.51 16.35 44.36
C PRO A 504 89.60 16.70 45.85
N GLY A 505 88.76 17.65 46.29
CA GLY A 505 88.76 18.21 47.64
C GLY A 505 89.53 19.52 47.78
N ASP A 506 90.41 19.87 46.84
CA ASP A 506 91.12 21.15 46.86
C ASP A 506 90.15 22.33 46.73
N PHE A 507 90.39 23.37 47.52
CA PHE A 507 89.74 24.66 47.32
C PHE A 507 90.27 25.31 46.05
N LEU A 508 89.35 25.88 45.26
CA LEU A 508 89.67 26.65 44.07
C LEU A 508 89.35 28.13 44.27
N THR A 509 90.18 28.98 43.69
CA THR A 509 90.06 30.45 43.66
C THR A 509 90.28 30.94 42.22
N THR A 510 90.08 32.23 41.93
CA THR A 510 90.47 32.82 40.64
C THR A 510 91.98 32.69 40.39
N ALA A 511 92.38 32.53 39.13
CA ALA A 511 93.77 32.46 38.69
C ALA A 511 94.26 33.81 38.11
N GLU A 512 95.57 33.94 37.89
CA GLU A 512 96.14 35.07 37.14
C GLU A 512 95.62 35.12 35.70
N ARG A 513 95.40 33.96 35.08
CA ARG A 513 94.81 33.86 33.75
C ARG A 513 93.34 34.25 33.81
N PRO A 514 92.89 35.27 33.04
CA PRO A 514 91.52 35.73 33.10
C PRO A 514 90.50 34.63 32.82
N GLY A 515 89.47 34.53 33.67
CA GLY A 515 88.41 33.53 33.53
C GLY A 515 88.78 32.11 33.97
N TYR A 516 89.98 31.87 34.51
CA TYR A 516 90.40 30.55 35.00
C TYR A 516 90.38 30.51 36.52
N ALA A 517 90.15 29.32 37.06
CA ALA A 517 90.35 28.99 38.46
C ALA A 517 91.74 28.36 38.68
N MET A 518 92.28 28.44 39.89
CA MET A 518 93.48 27.72 40.29
C MET A 518 93.31 27.16 41.70
N LYS A 519 94.21 26.27 42.12
CA LYS A 519 94.25 25.80 43.51
C LYS A 519 94.50 26.97 44.47
N ALA A 520 93.67 27.09 45.50
CA ALA A 520 93.92 28.01 46.61
C ALA A 520 94.97 27.39 47.55
N THR A 521 96.18 27.95 47.53
CA THR A 521 97.31 27.53 48.37
C THR A 521 97.52 28.45 49.58
N ASP A 522 97.12 29.72 49.48
CA ASP A 522 97.14 30.70 50.56
C ASP A 522 95.72 30.86 51.15
N LEU A 523 95.52 30.29 52.34
CA LEU A 523 94.23 30.32 53.03
C LEU A 523 93.85 31.71 53.55
N GLN A 524 94.80 32.62 53.80
CA GLN A 524 94.49 33.98 54.25
C GLN A 524 93.97 34.83 53.10
N GLN A 525 94.57 34.71 51.91
CA GLN A 525 94.10 35.40 50.72
C GLN A 525 92.81 34.80 50.17
N ALA A 526 92.63 33.48 50.31
CA ALA A 526 91.44 32.77 49.89
C ALA A 526 90.14 33.25 50.55
N GLN A 527 90.22 33.89 51.72
CA GLN A 527 89.02 34.37 52.41
C GLN A 527 88.29 35.44 51.56
N GLY A 528 87.08 35.09 51.11
CA GLY A 528 86.25 35.90 50.21
C GLY A 528 86.56 35.71 48.71
N ALA A 529 87.46 34.81 48.34
CA ALA A 529 87.83 34.50 46.95
C ALA A 529 87.64 33.01 46.57
N ILE A 530 87.12 32.19 47.50
CA ILE A 530 86.85 30.77 47.23
C ILE A 530 85.67 30.63 46.27
N LEU A 531 85.92 29.92 45.19
CA LEU A 531 84.93 29.55 44.17
C LEU A 531 84.19 28.28 44.52
N GLY A 532 84.89 27.31 45.13
CA GLY A 532 84.34 26.02 45.49
C GLY A 532 85.42 24.97 45.70
N LYS A 533 85.02 23.70 45.62
CA LYS A 533 85.93 22.54 45.77
C LYS A 533 86.02 21.73 44.49
N ALA A 534 87.25 21.37 44.11
CA ALA A 534 87.49 20.46 43.00
C ALA A 534 86.85 19.08 43.26
N MET A 535 86.23 18.52 42.24
CA MET A 535 85.66 17.17 42.20
C MET A 535 86.41 16.26 41.23
N THR A 536 87.19 16.83 40.32
CA THR A 536 88.09 16.11 39.41
C THR A 536 89.51 16.62 39.53
N ARG A 537 90.46 15.86 38.97
CA ARG A 537 91.88 16.17 38.96
C ARG A 537 92.26 16.97 37.71
N LEU A 538 93.26 17.84 37.84
CA LEU A 538 94.03 18.40 36.73
C LEU A 538 95.52 18.38 37.10
N GLU A 539 96.35 17.78 36.26
CA GLU A 539 97.77 17.57 36.58
C GLU A 539 98.57 18.89 36.53
N LYS A 540 99.67 18.92 37.28
CA LYS A 540 100.57 20.08 37.28
C LYS A 540 101.11 20.34 35.87
N GLY A 541 101.15 21.61 35.45
CA GLY A 541 101.63 22.02 34.13
C GLY A 541 100.54 22.05 33.06
N GLN A 542 99.29 21.75 33.40
CA GLN A 542 98.17 21.71 32.45
C GLN A 542 97.17 22.84 32.70
N THR A 543 96.41 23.17 31.66
CA THR A 543 95.18 23.96 31.76
C THR A 543 94.04 23.19 31.11
N GLY A 544 92.85 23.20 31.70
CA GLY A 544 91.73 22.41 31.21
C GLY A 544 90.51 22.53 32.10
N PHE A 545 89.56 21.61 31.95
CA PHE A 545 88.34 21.61 32.75
C PHE A 545 88.52 20.84 34.08
N VAL A 546 88.05 21.44 35.17
CA VAL A 546 87.88 20.79 36.46
C VAL A 546 86.41 20.86 36.86
N LEU A 547 85.81 19.75 37.27
CA LEU A 547 84.46 19.74 37.82
C LEU A 547 84.56 20.29 39.23
N VAL A 548 83.72 21.24 39.57
CA VAL A 548 83.74 21.96 40.85
C VAL A 548 82.37 21.86 41.50
N LEU A 549 82.37 21.59 42.80
CA LEU A 549 81.22 21.87 43.65
C LEU A 549 81.30 23.35 44.06
N VAL A 550 80.53 24.19 43.38
CA VAL A 550 80.48 25.63 43.62
C VAL A 550 79.75 25.90 44.92
N ASN A 551 80.39 26.72 45.74
CA ASN A 551 79.82 27.31 46.93
C ASN A 551 80.61 28.58 47.21
N LEU A 552 80.13 29.72 46.71
CA LEU A 552 80.76 31.01 46.90
C LEU A 552 80.68 31.38 48.38
N GLN A 553 81.84 31.68 49.00
CA GLN A 553 81.99 31.94 50.44
C GLN A 553 82.47 33.35 50.75
#